data_AF-A0A942BJR3-F1
#
_entry.id   AF-A0A942BJR3-F1
#
_cell.length_a   1.000
_cell.length_b   1.000
_cell.length_c   1.000
_cell.angle_alpha   90.00
_cell.angle_beta   90.00
_cell.angle_gamma   90.00
#
_symmetry.space_group_name_H-M   'P 1'
#
loop_
_entity.id
_entity.type
_entity.pdbx_description
1 polymer ?
#
loop_
_entity_poly.entity_id
_entity_poly.type
_entity_poly.pdbx_seq_one_letter_code
_entity_poly.pdbx_strand_id
1 'polypeptide(L)'
;MQVTNNTVGDGLVAIAQVALILGLVYFYIQWRKRKLEVVHEERMAAMDKGIPLPEFPENLFGKKEQDRTVLPLLGLVLFSLSVGTMVTLTLILPEASKHMAILPMPFAFLGAGFLAYHYLSEGAGR
;
A
#
# COMPACT_ATOMS: atom_id res chain seq x y z
N MET A 1 -25.61 -34.26 -5.06
CA MET A 1 -24.36 -33.75 -4.45
C MET A 1 -23.57 -33.07 -5.56
N GLN A 2 -23.90 -31.81 -5.86
CA GLN A 2 -23.23 -31.04 -6.90
C GLN A 2 -22.01 -30.36 -6.27
N VAL A 3 -20.83 -30.92 -6.49
CA VAL A 3 -19.57 -30.23 -6.18
C VAL A 3 -19.41 -29.15 -7.24
N THR A 4 -19.71 -27.92 -6.83
CA THR A 4 -19.80 -26.73 -7.67
C THR A 4 -18.41 -26.33 -8.19
N ASN A 5 -18.28 -26.13 -9.50
CA ASN A 5 -17.10 -25.54 -10.15
C ASN A 5 -16.68 -24.15 -9.60
N ASN A 6 -17.49 -23.57 -8.72
CA ASN A 6 -17.34 -22.24 -8.15
C ASN A 6 -16.15 -22.14 -7.18
N THR A 7 -15.83 -23.21 -6.45
CA THR A 7 -14.75 -23.20 -5.44
C THR A 7 -13.36 -22.92 -6.03
N VAL A 8 -13.08 -23.41 -7.24
CA VAL A 8 -11.78 -23.19 -7.90
C VAL A 8 -11.66 -21.74 -8.37
N GLY A 9 -12.75 -21.16 -8.88
CA GLY A 9 -12.82 -19.75 -9.25
C GLY A 9 -12.63 -18.83 -8.04
N ASP A 10 -13.30 -19.13 -6.93
CA ASP A 10 -13.21 -18.35 -5.69
C ASP A 10 -11.79 -18.36 -5.11
N GLY A 11 -11.12 -19.52 -5.15
CA GLY A 11 -9.73 -19.66 -4.73
C GLY A 11 -8.77 -18.82 -5.58
N LEU A 12 -8.95 -18.79 -6.90
CA LEU A 12 -8.10 -18.00 -7.80
C LEU A 12 -8.24 -16.49 -7.56
N VAL A 13 -9.46 -16.02 -7.32
CA VAL A 13 -9.71 -14.59 -7.03
C VAL A 13 -9.07 -14.18 -5.71
N ALA A 14 -9.18 -15.01 -4.67
CA ALA A 14 -8.53 -14.75 -3.39
C ALA A 14 -6.99 -14.70 -3.52
N ILE A 15 -6.41 -15.64 -4.28
CA ILE A 15 -4.95 -15.67 -4.53
C ILE A 15 -4.51 -14.43 -5.31
N ALA A 16 -5.25 -14.04 -6.36
CA ALA A 16 -4.94 -12.84 -7.15
C ALA A 16 -4.95 -11.57 -6.28
N GLN A 17 -5.90 -11.47 -5.36
CA GLN A 17 -6.03 -10.33 -4.47
C GLN A 17 -4.88 -10.27 -3.45
N VAL A 18 -4.48 -11.41 -2.88
CA VAL A 18 -3.31 -11.48 -1.98
C VAL A 18 -2.02 -11.14 -2.74
N ALA A 19 -1.85 -11.66 -3.95
CA ALA A 19 -0.69 -11.37 -4.80
C ALA A 19 -0.57 -9.88 -5.13
N LEU A 20 -1.69 -9.20 -5.39
CA LEU A 20 -1.72 -7.76 -5.65
C LEU A 20 -1.27 -6.95 -4.43
N ILE A 21 -1.76 -7.29 -3.24
CA ILE A 21 -1.37 -6.60 -1.99
C ILE A 21 0.12 -6.82 -1.71
N LEU A 22 0.60 -8.05 -1.82
CA LEU A 22 2.02 -8.37 -1.62
C LEU A 22 2.92 -7.68 -2.64
N GLY A 23 2.49 -7.61 -3.91
CA GLY A 23 3.21 -6.92 -4.97
C GLY A 23 3.38 -5.42 -4.68
N LEU A 24 2.32 -4.75 -4.22
CA LEU A 24 2.38 -3.34 -3.83
C LEU A 24 3.30 -3.10 -2.63
N VAL A 25 3.21 -3.94 -1.60
CA VAL A 25 4.09 -3.85 -0.42
C VAL A 25 5.54 -4.08 -0.81
N TYR A 26 5.81 -5.09 -1.64
CA TYR A 26 7.15 -5.40 -2.12
C TYR A 26 7.76 -4.24 -2.92
N PHE A 27 6.97 -3.67 -3.85
CA PHE A 27 7.40 -2.54 -4.66
C PHE A 27 7.76 -1.33 -3.78
N TYR A 28 6.96 -1.05 -2.76
CA TYR A 28 7.22 0.03 -1.82
C TYR A 28 8.51 -0.19 -1.00
N ILE A 29 8.72 -1.41 -0.49
CA ILE A 29 9.95 -1.77 0.23
C ILE A 29 11.17 -1.58 -0.68
N GLN A 30 11.09 -2.03 -1.94
CA GLN A 30 12.16 -1.85 -2.92
C GLN A 30 12.47 -0.38 -3.21
N TRP A 31 11.44 0.44 -3.35
CA TRP A 31 11.61 1.88 -3.55
C TRP A 31 12.37 2.54 -2.38
N ARG A 32 12.09 2.13 -1.14
CA ARG A 32 12.82 2.62 0.04
C ARG A 32 14.28 2.15 0.07
N LYS A 33 14.56 0.90 -0.32
CA LYS A 33 15.92 0.35 -0.37
C LYS A 33 16.83 1.10 -1.34
N ARG A 34 16.33 1.41 -2.55
CA ARG A 34 17.10 2.14 -3.57
C ARG A 34 17.59 3.51 -3.10
N LYS A 35 16.79 4.23 -2.30
CA LYS A 35 17.21 5.52 -1.74
C LYS A 35 18.38 5.39 -0.76
N LEU A 36 18.44 4.30 -0.01
CA LEU A 36 19.52 4.04 0.94
C LEU A 36 20.81 3.61 0.23
N GLU A 37 20.70 2.84 -0.85
CA GLU A 37 21.84 2.42 -1.67
C GLU A 37 22.57 3.61 -2.30
N VAL A 38 21.83 4.58 -2.85
CA VAL A 38 22.42 5.81 -3.44
C VAL A 38 23.20 6.61 -2.40
N VAL A 39 22.65 6.79 -1.20
CA VAL A 39 23.35 7.51 -0.12
C VAL A 39 24.59 6.74 0.33
N HIS A 40 24.54 5.41 0.34
CA HIS A 40 25.69 4.57 0.70
C HIS A 40 26.81 4.65 -0.35
N GLU A 41 26.47 4.70 -1.63
CA GLU A 41 27.42 4.86 -2.72
C GLU A 41 28.14 6.23 -2.67
N GLU A 42 27.39 7.30 -2.39
CA GLU A 42 27.97 8.64 -2.19
C GLU A 42 28.94 8.69 -1.01
N ARG A 43 28.67 7.93 0.07
CA ARG A 43 29.58 7.78 1.22
C ARG A 43 30.85 7.06 0.86
N MET A 44 30.76 5.99 0.07
CA MET A 44 31.93 5.25 -0.40
C MET A 44 32.81 6.11 -1.31
N ALA A 45 32.20 6.88 -2.21
CA ALA A 45 32.92 7.82 -3.06
C ALA A 45 33.59 8.96 -2.28
N ALA A 46 32.98 9.43 -1.19
CA ALA A 46 33.57 10.44 -0.31
C ALA A 46 34.75 9.90 0.52
N MET A 47 34.64 8.65 1.01
CA MET A 47 35.74 7.94 1.69
C MET A 47 36.94 7.74 0.76
N ASP A 48 36.70 7.37 -0.49
CA ASP A 48 37.76 7.15 -1.50
C ASP A 48 38.45 8.46 -1.92
N LYS A 49 37.71 9.58 -1.90
CA LYS A 49 38.25 10.92 -2.24
C LYS A 49 38.89 11.67 -1.06
N GLY A 50 38.89 11.12 0.15
CA GLY A 50 39.49 11.75 1.34
C GLY A 50 38.82 13.05 1.79
N ILE A 51 37.58 13.29 1.35
CA ILE A 51 36.77 14.46 1.70
C ILE A 51 36.00 14.09 2.99
N PRO A 52 35.86 14.98 3.99
CA PRO A 52 35.08 14.65 5.19
C PRO A 52 33.70 14.13 4.79
N LEU A 53 33.32 12.98 5.38
CA LEU A 53 32.02 12.35 5.12
C LEU A 53 30.94 13.42 5.27
N PRO A 54 30.04 13.60 4.28
CA PRO A 54 28.88 14.48 4.46
C PRO A 54 28.13 14.05 5.72
N GLU A 55 27.37 14.89 6.39
CA GLU A 55 26.71 14.49 7.65
C GLU A 55 25.64 13.43 7.35
N PHE A 56 25.56 12.32 8.11
CA PHE A 56 24.47 11.34 7.92
C PHE A 56 23.17 12.14 7.92
N PRO A 57 22.25 11.95 6.94
CA PRO A 57 21.04 12.74 6.91
C PRO A 57 20.38 12.60 8.29
N GLU A 58 20.23 13.72 9.00
CA GLU A 58 19.71 13.75 10.40
C GLU A 58 18.35 13.03 10.50
N ASN A 59 17.68 12.87 9.36
CA ASN A 59 16.43 12.16 9.12
C ASN A 59 16.52 10.62 9.22
N LEU A 60 17.69 10.02 9.46
CA LEU A 60 17.79 8.58 9.75
C LEU A 60 17.22 8.23 11.13
N PHE A 61 17.37 9.14 12.09
CA PHE A 61 16.84 9.00 13.47
C PHE A 61 16.02 10.23 13.92
N GLY A 62 16.11 11.35 13.19
CA GLY A 62 15.35 12.57 13.41
C GLY A 62 13.87 12.35 13.13
N LYS A 63 13.06 12.60 14.18
CA LYS A 63 11.60 12.66 14.24
C LYS A 63 10.96 12.47 12.88
N LYS A 64 10.78 11.19 12.52
CA LYS A 64 10.07 10.64 11.36
C LYS A 64 9.11 11.72 10.83
N GLU A 65 9.54 12.52 9.85
CA GLU A 65 8.58 13.23 9.01
C GLU A 65 7.60 12.13 8.66
N GLN A 66 6.38 12.23 9.16
CA GLN A 66 5.39 11.18 9.10
C GLN A 66 5.25 10.85 7.63
N ASP A 67 5.97 9.80 7.22
CA ASP A 67 6.47 9.61 5.86
C ASP A 67 5.28 9.86 4.96
N ARG A 68 5.28 11.01 4.26
CA ARG A 68 4.09 11.63 3.65
C ARG A 68 3.36 10.63 2.74
N THR A 69 4.13 9.64 2.28
CA THR A 69 3.80 8.48 1.46
C THR A 69 3.09 7.33 2.19
N VAL A 70 3.24 7.18 3.50
CA VAL A 70 2.65 6.08 4.29
C VAL A 70 1.15 6.25 4.45
N LEU A 71 0.65 7.49 4.64
CA LEU A 71 -0.79 7.77 4.65
C LEU A 71 -1.50 7.37 3.34
N PRO A 72 -1.05 7.81 2.14
CA PRO A 72 -1.68 7.41 0.90
C PRO A 72 -1.47 5.93 0.59
N LEU A 73 -0.33 5.32 0.95
CA LEU A 73 -0.14 3.88 0.79
C LEU A 73 -1.13 3.08 1.65
N LEU A 74 -1.31 3.47 2.92
CA LEU A 74 -2.30 2.86 3.80
C LEU A 74 -3.71 3.04 3.24
N GLY A 75 -4.04 4.24 2.76
CA GLY A 75 -5.31 4.55 2.10
C GLY A 75 -5.54 3.68 0.86
N LEU A 76 -4.54 3.52 0.01
CA LEU A 76 -4.60 2.70 -1.21
C LEU A 76 -4.79 1.22 -0.87
N VAL A 77 -4.08 0.70 0.14
CA VAL A 77 -4.23 -0.69 0.60
C VAL A 77 -5.62 -0.92 1.19
N LEU A 78 -6.11 -0.04 2.07
CA LEU A 78 -7.46 -0.13 2.64
C LEU A 78 -8.54 -0.03 1.56
N PHE A 79 -8.38 0.90 0.62
CA PHE A 79 -9.33 1.09 -0.48
C PHE A 79 -9.36 -0.11 -1.41
N SER A 80 -8.19 -0.57 -1.90
CA SER A 80 -8.09 -1.72 -2.80
C SER A 80 -8.56 -3.02 -2.14
N LEU A 81 -8.23 -3.24 -0.87
CA LEU A 81 -8.71 -4.38 -0.08
C LEU A 81 -10.24 -4.34 0.06
N SER A 82 -10.79 -3.18 0.38
CA SER A 82 -12.24 -3.02 0.56
C SER A 82 -13.03 -3.15 -0.75
N VAL A 83 -12.55 -2.56 -1.84
CA VAL A 83 -13.20 -2.68 -3.15
C VAL A 83 -13.10 -4.11 -3.65
N GLY A 84 -11.92 -4.74 -3.51
CA GLY A 84 -11.74 -6.15 -3.88
C GLY A 84 -12.69 -7.06 -3.12
N THR A 85 -12.75 -6.94 -1.79
CA THR A 85 -13.68 -7.73 -0.96
C THR A 85 -15.15 -7.47 -1.30
N MET A 86 -15.52 -6.25 -1.65
CA MET A 86 -16.89 -5.93 -2.08
C MET A 86 -17.22 -6.64 -3.41
N VAL A 87 -16.33 -6.56 -4.39
CA VAL A 87 -16.51 -7.25 -5.69
C VAL A 87 -16.58 -8.76 -5.51
N THR A 88 -15.66 -9.36 -4.74
CA THR A 88 -15.68 -10.81 -4.50
C THR A 88 -16.97 -11.25 -3.80
N LEU A 89 -17.41 -10.55 -2.76
CA LEU A 89 -18.65 -10.89 -2.07
C LEU A 89 -19.87 -10.78 -2.99
N THR A 90 -19.95 -9.77 -3.86
CA THR A 90 -21.08 -9.64 -4.80
C THR A 90 -21.14 -10.73 -5.87
N LEU A 91 -19.99 -11.28 -6.26
CA LEU A 91 -19.88 -12.33 -7.26
C LEU A 91 -20.13 -13.73 -6.67
N ILE A 92 -19.75 -13.93 -5.40
CA ILE A 92 -19.80 -15.23 -4.73
C ILE A 92 -21.13 -15.46 -4.00
N LEU A 93 -21.73 -14.42 -3.40
CA LEU A 93 -22.92 -14.60 -2.56
C LEU A 93 -24.22 -14.72 -3.39
N PRO A 94 -25.12 -15.63 -3.00
CA PRO A 94 -26.47 -15.70 -3.58
C PRO A 94 -27.26 -14.41 -3.32
N GLU A 95 -28.21 -14.08 -4.21
CA GLU A 95 -28.99 -12.82 -4.21
C GLU A 95 -29.54 -12.43 -2.82
N ALA A 96 -29.98 -13.40 -2.04
CA ALA A 96 -30.53 -13.18 -0.70
C ALA A 96 -29.50 -12.59 0.29
N SER A 97 -28.21 -12.86 0.11
CA SER A 97 -27.13 -12.50 1.04
C SER A 97 -26.25 -11.35 0.54
N LYS A 98 -26.53 -10.78 -0.65
CA LYS A 98 -25.75 -9.68 -1.23
C LYS A 98 -25.71 -8.41 -0.37
N HIS A 99 -26.65 -8.24 0.56
CA HIS A 99 -26.62 -7.17 1.55
C HIS A 99 -25.36 -7.21 2.44
N MET A 100 -24.71 -8.38 2.61
CA MET A 100 -23.45 -8.49 3.35
C MET A 100 -22.25 -7.87 2.60
N ALA A 101 -22.37 -7.60 1.29
CA ALA A 101 -21.36 -6.86 0.53
C ALA A 101 -21.27 -5.37 0.92
N ILE A 102 -22.15 -4.88 1.80
CA ILE A 102 -22.10 -3.53 2.37
C ILE A 102 -21.07 -3.45 3.52
N LEU A 103 -20.71 -4.58 4.14
CA LEU A 103 -19.80 -4.63 5.29
C LEU A 103 -18.40 -4.03 5.02
N PRO A 104 -17.78 -4.23 3.84
CA PRO A 104 -16.51 -3.60 3.52
C PRO A 104 -16.61 -2.09 3.31
N MET A 105 -17.79 -1.55 2.97
CA MET A 105 -17.96 -0.17 2.50
C MET A 105 -17.34 0.91 3.41
N PRO A 106 -17.43 0.85 4.76
CA PRO A 106 -16.77 1.80 5.65
C PRO A 106 -15.24 1.81 5.48
N PHE A 107 -14.61 0.66 5.18
CA PHE A 107 -13.18 0.57 4.93
C PHE A 107 -12.78 1.18 3.59
N ALA A 108 -13.62 1.08 2.56
CA ALA A 108 -13.42 1.79 1.30
C ALA A 108 -13.48 3.30 1.53
N PHE A 109 -14.47 3.78 2.27
CA PHE A 109 -14.59 5.20 2.60
C PHE A 109 -13.41 5.70 3.43
N LEU A 110 -12.91 4.89 4.36
CA LEU A 110 -11.75 5.22 5.20
C LEU A 110 -10.46 5.24 4.37
N GLY A 111 -10.27 4.29 3.45
CA GLY A 111 -9.14 4.30 2.51
C GLY A 111 -9.16 5.48 1.54
N ALA A 112 -10.34 5.79 0.98
CA ALA A 112 -10.56 6.97 0.13
C ALA A 112 -10.35 8.28 0.92
N GLY A 113 -10.78 8.32 2.19
CA GLY A 113 -10.55 9.45 3.09
C GLY A 113 -9.07 9.71 3.34
N PHE A 114 -8.26 8.68 3.52
CA PHE A 114 -6.80 8.83 3.63
C PHE A 114 -6.15 9.33 2.34
N LEU A 115 -6.61 8.85 1.17
CA LEU A 115 -6.16 9.39 -0.12
C LEU A 115 -6.55 10.86 -0.30
N ALA A 116 -7.80 11.20 0.00
CA ALA A 116 -8.33 12.55 -0.13
C ALA A 116 -7.60 13.52 0.82
N TYR A 117 -7.36 13.11 2.07
CA TYR A 117 -6.59 13.88 3.03
C TYR A 117 -5.17 14.17 2.51
N HIS A 118 -4.51 13.17 1.91
CA HIS A 118 -3.19 13.37 1.32
C HIS A 118 -3.23 14.40 0.18
N TYR A 119 -4.20 14.28 -0.74
CA TYR A 119 -4.34 15.21 -1.87
C TYR A 119 -4.67 16.65 -1.41
N LEU A 120 -5.53 16.79 -0.40
CA LEU A 120 -5.85 18.09 0.19
C LEU A 120 -4.66 18.68 0.97
N SER A 121 -3.93 17.83 1.70
CA SER A 121 -2.71 18.20 2.43
C SER A 121 -1.53 18.51 1.50
N GLU A 122 -1.56 18.09 0.23
CA GLU A 122 -0.64 18.54 -0.81
C GLU A 122 -0.95 19.96 -1.31
N GLY A 123 -2.22 20.34 -1.38
CA GLY A 123 -2.64 21.68 -1.82
C GLY A 123 -2.49 22.78 -0.76
N ALA A 124 -2.63 22.45 0.53
CA ALA A 124 -2.66 23.44 1.62
C ALA A 124 -1.27 23.93 2.10
N GLY A 125 -0.18 23.45 1.50
CA GLY A 125 1.19 23.77 1.91
C GLY A 125 1.95 24.71 0.95
N ARG A 126 1.26 25.53 0.15
CA ARG A 126 1.86 26.57 -0.68
C ARG A 126 1.44 27.95 -0.22
#